data_AF-A0A3C0X0D8-F1
#
_entry.id   AF-A0A3C0X0D8-F1
#
_cell.length_a   1.000
_cell.length_b   1.000
_cell.length_c   1.000
_cell.angle_alpha   90.00
_cell.angle_beta   90.00
_cell.angle_gamma   90.00
#
_symmetry.space_group_name_H-M   'P 1'
#
loop_
_entity.id
_entity.type
_entity.pdbx_description
1 polymer ?
#
loop_
_entity_poly.entity_id
_entity_poly.type
_entity_poly.pdbx_seq_one_letter_code
_entity_poly.pdbx_strand_id
1 'polypeptide(L)'
;ANLTLAFKIKAELEKMGAEVHMTRTGDTTSSTDDKLQMIRRIKPDYCIAVHHNSNNSSSPHGFGSYYSTPYSKKAAEYVLAQTRGTGIYDNSKEIFKWHYYFMARSSVCPVVLTENGFISNPTDFESIKDDGKNTLKAKAIARGIADYFNSIQ
;
A
#
# COMPACT_ATOMS: atom_id res chain seq x y z
N ALA A 1 -1.73 11.57 6.61
CA ALA A 1 -0.70 10.58 6.25
C ALA A 1 -1.17 9.65 5.11
N ASN A 2 -2.12 8.73 5.34
CA ASN A 2 -2.53 7.76 4.30
C ASN A 2 -3.05 8.41 3.01
N LEU A 3 -3.93 9.41 3.13
CA LEU A 3 -4.53 10.09 1.98
C LEU A 3 -3.46 10.77 1.10
N THR A 4 -2.50 11.44 1.72
CA THR A 4 -1.37 12.10 1.05
C THR A 4 -0.56 11.10 0.23
N LEU A 5 -0.17 9.97 0.83
CA LEU A 5 0.58 8.93 0.13
C LEU A 5 -0.26 8.27 -0.98
N ALA A 6 -1.55 8.02 -0.73
CA ALA A 6 -2.45 7.44 -1.71
C ALA A 6 -2.63 8.34 -2.95
N PHE A 7 -2.71 9.67 -2.79
CA PHE A 7 -2.72 10.60 -3.93
C PHE A 7 -1.42 10.57 -4.74
N LYS A 8 -0.27 10.43 -4.08
CA LYS A 8 1.01 10.28 -4.79
C LYS A 8 1.08 8.96 -5.54
N ILE A 9 0.62 7.86 -4.94
CA ILE A 9 0.52 6.55 -5.62
C ILE A 9 -0.38 6.66 -6.85
N LYS A 10 -1.57 7.29 -6.70
CA LYS A 10 -2.47 7.57 -7.82
C LYS A 10 -1.75 8.30 -8.95
N ALA A 11 -1.07 9.40 -8.64
CA ALA A 11 -0.37 10.19 -9.66
C ALA A 11 0.73 9.40 -10.37
N GLU A 12 1.47 8.53 -9.68
CA GLU A 12 2.49 7.69 -10.31
C GLU A 12 1.88 6.57 -11.17
N LEU A 13 0.77 5.96 -10.73
CA LEU A 13 0.04 4.95 -11.51
C LEU A 13 -0.60 5.56 -12.78
N GLU A 14 -1.20 6.74 -12.68
CA GLU A 14 -1.79 7.43 -13.84
C GLU A 14 -0.74 7.84 -14.87
N LYS A 15 0.47 8.23 -14.44
CA LYS A 15 1.61 8.45 -15.36
C LYS A 15 2.01 7.19 -16.11
N MET A 16 1.76 6.01 -15.55
CA MET A 16 1.99 4.71 -16.18
C MET A 16 0.80 4.25 -17.04
N GLY A 17 -0.25 5.08 -17.17
CA GLY A 17 -1.43 4.79 -18.00
C GLY A 17 -2.54 4.04 -17.29
N ALA A 18 -2.46 3.85 -15.97
CA ALA A 18 -3.53 3.19 -15.21
C ALA A 18 -4.71 4.14 -14.95
N GLU A 19 -5.94 3.62 -15.04
CA GLU A 19 -7.12 4.28 -14.48
C GLU A 19 -7.19 4.02 -12.97
N VAL A 20 -7.27 5.07 -12.16
CA VAL A 20 -7.22 4.95 -10.70
C VAL A 20 -8.49 5.50 -10.05
N HIS A 21 -9.19 4.62 -9.33
CA HIS A 21 -10.34 5.00 -8.50
C HIS A 21 -9.97 5.01 -7.01
N MET A 22 -10.17 6.15 -6.36
CA MET A 22 -9.88 6.34 -4.93
C MET A 22 -11.13 6.03 -4.07
N THR A 23 -10.97 5.31 -2.97
CA THR A 23 -12.09 5.04 -2.04
C THR A 23 -12.55 6.28 -1.26
N ARG A 24 -11.74 7.33 -1.25
CA ARG A 24 -12.04 8.67 -0.72
C ARG A 24 -11.06 9.68 -1.29
N THR A 25 -11.47 10.93 -1.38
CA THR A 25 -10.62 12.07 -1.81
C THR A 25 -10.50 13.16 -0.75
N GLY A 26 -11.36 13.15 0.27
CA GLY A 26 -11.28 14.02 1.45
C GLY A 26 -10.80 13.27 2.70
N ASP A 27 -10.48 14.02 3.76
CA ASP A 27 -10.14 13.45 5.06
C ASP A 27 -11.38 13.08 5.88
N THR A 28 -12.18 12.20 5.29
CA THR A 28 -13.41 11.67 5.86
C THR A 28 -13.29 10.17 6.08
N THR A 29 -14.03 9.66 7.06
CA THR A 29 -14.17 8.22 7.26
C THR A 29 -14.89 7.63 6.06
N SER A 30 -14.27 6.64 5.41
CA SER A 30 -14.89 5.88 4.32
C SER A 30 -15.42 4.57 4.86
N SER A 31 -16.72 4.33 4.65
CA SER A 31 -17.40 3.12 5.11
C SER A 31 -16.75 1.87 4.53
N THR A 32 -16.58 0.90 5.39
CA THR A 32 -16.08 -0.43 5.07
C THR A 32 -16.97 -1.14 4.05
N ASP A 33 -18.29 -0.93 4.10
CA ASP A 33 -19.22 -1.50 3.11
C ASP A 33 -19.13 -0.77 1.76
N ASP A 34 -19.08 0.57 1.77
CA ASP A 34 -18.96 1.38 0.53
C ASP A 34 -17.72 0.98 -0.29
N LYS A 35 -16.60 0.71 0.40
CA LYS A 35 -15.37 0.21 -0.23
C LYS A 35 -15.57 -1.14 -0.92
N LEU A 36 -16.29 -2.08 -0.29
CA LEU A 36 -16.61 -3.37 -0.91
C LEU A 36 -17.55 -3.20 -2.11
N GLN A 37 -18.59 -2.38 -1.97
CA GLN A 37 -19.52 -2.13 -3.06
C GLN A 37 -18.82 -1.47 -4.25
N MET A 38 -17.90 -0.55 -3.98
CA MET A 38 -17.06 0.06 -4.99
C MET A 38 -16.20 -0.98 -5.73
N ILE A 39 -15.46 -1.83 -5.02
CA ILE A 39 -14.65 -2.89 -5.65
C ILE A 39 -15.52 -3.86 -6.46
N ARG A 40 -16.68 -4.27 -5.95
CA ARG A 40 -17.59 -5.19 -6.66
C ARG A 40 -18.19 -4.58 -7.91
N ARG A 41 -18.45 -3.28 -7.91
CA ARG A 41 -19.01 -2.54 -9.05
C ARG A 41 -17.95 -2.27 -10.12
N ILE A 42 -16.79 -1.75 -9.71
CA ILE A 42 -15.71 -1.37 -10.63
C ILE A 42 -15.00 -2.61 -11.17
N LYS A 43 -14.85 -3.66 -10.36
CA LYS A 43 -14.09 -4.87 -10.67
C LYS A 43 -12.67 -4.52 -11.18
N PRO A 44 -11.87 -3.78 -10.38
CA PRO A 44 -10.55 -3.34 -10.82
C PRO A 44 -9.60 -4.53 -10.98
N ASP A 45 -8.54 -4.38 -11.76
CA ASP A 45 -7.52 -5.42 -11.93
C ASP A 45 -6.61 -5.56 -10.69
N TYR A 46 -6.59 -4.54 -9.81
CA TYR A 46 -5.77 -4.50 -8.60
C TYR A 46 -6.38 -3.54 -7.56
N CYS A 47 -6.20 -3.83 -6.27
CA CYS A 47 -6.49 -2.90 -5.18
C CYS A 47 -5.30 -2.74 -4.22
N ILE A 48 -4.94 -1.49 -3.91
CA ILE A 48 -3.92 -1.14 -2.92
C ILE A 48 -4.57 -0.43 -1.72
N ALA A 49 -4.48 -1.04 -0.54
CA ALA A 49 -4.91 -0.43 0.73
C ALA A 49 -3.72 0.23 1.43
N VAL A 50 -3.70 1.55 1.48
CA VAL A 50 -2.57 2.35 1.97
C VAL A 50 -2.74 2.69 3.45
N HIS A 51 -1.83 2.20 4.29
CA HIS A 51 -1.81 2.37 5.74
C HIS A 51 -0.44 2.78 6.28
N HIS A 52 -0.43 3.18 7.55
CA HIS A 52 0.75 3.33 8.40
C HIS A 52 0.44 2.62 9.72
N ASN A 53 1.43 1.90 10.23
CA ASN A 53 1.26 1.04 11.39
C ASN A 53 1.33 1.84 12.69
N SER A 54 1.01 1.20 13.80
CA SER A 54 1.25 1.73 15.13
C SER A 54 1.49 0.60 16.12
N ASN A 55 2.18 0.92 17.21
CA ASN A 55 2.41 0.01 18.32
C ASN A 55 2.40 0.80 19.64
N ASN A 56 2.13 0.12 20.76
CA ASN A 56 2.20 0.73 22.09
C ASN A 56 3.63 1.13 22.48
N SER A 57 4.63 0.47 21.89
CA SER A 57 6.05 0.85 21.98
C SER A 57 6.47 1.69 20.77
N SER A 58 7.45 2.56 20.96
CA SER A 58 8.10 3.33 19.89
C SER A 58 9.19 2.56 19.15
N SER A 59 9.51 1.32 19.58
CA SER A 59 10.59 0.52 18.99
C SER A 59 10.26 -0.07 17.60
N PRO A 60 9.06 -0.64 17.34
CA PRO A 60 8.73 -1.19 16.03
C PRO A 60 8.73 -0.12 14.94
N HIS A 61 9.38 -0.42 13.82
CA HIS A 61 9.53 0.47 12.68
C HIS A 61 9.69 -0.37 11.40
N GLY A 62 9.54 0.27 10.24
CA GLY A 62 9.71 -0.36 8.94
C GLY A 62 8.44 -0.52 8.12
N PHE A 63 8.60 -1.17 6.97
CA PHE A 63 7.53 -1.40 6.00
C PHE A 63 6.83 -2.74 6.21
N GLY A 64 5.52 -2.77 5.97
CA GLY A 64 4.74 -3.99 5.91
C GLY A 64 3.99 -4.16 4.59
N SER A 65 3.96 -5.38 4.07
CA SER A 65 3.16 -5.79 2.92
C SER A 65 2.34 -7.04 3.29
N TYR A 66 1.02 -6.91 3.20
CA TYR A 66 0.07 -7.92 3.65
C TYR A 66 -0.87 -8.33 2.53
N TYR A 67 -1.28 -9.59 2.58
CA TYR A 67 -2.23 -10.23 1.67
C TYR A 67 -3.15 -11.17 2.45
N SER A 68 -4.32 -11.50 1.89
CA SER A 68 -5.21 -12.53 2.48
C SER A 68 -5.56 -13.67 1.54
N THR A 69 -5.34 -13.51 0.22
CA THR A 69 -5.63 -14.56 -0.77
C THR A 69 -4.35 -15.08 -1.43
N PRO A 70 -4.29 -16.34 -1.87
CA PRO A 70 -3.11 -16.90 -2.52
C PRO A 70 -2.66 -16.10 -3.76
N TYR A 71 -3.60 -15.63 -4.58
CA TYR A 71 -3.27 -14.87 -5.78
C TYR A 71 -2.83 -13.42 -5.49
N SER A 72 -3.14 -12.86 -4.30
CA SER A 72 -2.62 -11.54 -3.88
C SER A 72 -1.18 -11.62 -3.37
N LYS A 73 -0.66 -12.82 -3.07
CA LYS A 73 0.69 -13.00 -2.53
C LYS A 73 1.76 -12.47 -3.48
N LYS A 74 1.72 -12.87 -4.76
CA LYS A 74 2.69 -12.44 -5.78
C LYS A 74 2.68 -10.92 -5.97
N ALA A 75 1.49 -10.33 -6.00
CA ALA A 75 1.31 -8.87 -6.01
C ALA A 75 1.98 -8.18 -4.81
N ALA A 76 1.76 -8.70 -3.61
CA ALA A 76 2.35 -8.17 -2.38
C ALA A 76 3.88 -8.31 -2.34
N GLU A 77 4.44 -9.37 -2.96
CA GLU A 77 5.89 -9.60 -3.09
C GLU A 77 6.55 -8.55 -3.98
N TYR A 78 5.96 -8.20 -5.13
CA TYR A 78 6.54 -7.17 -6.01
C TYR A 78 6.52 -5.78 -5.37
N VAL A 79 5.43 -5.41 -4.68
CA VAL A 79 5.36 -4.16 -3.91
C VAL A 79 6.43 -4.13 -2.82
N LEU A 80 6.62 -5.24 -2.10
CA LEU A 80 7.67 -5.35 -1.09
C LEU A 80 9.07 -5.19 -1.70
N ALA A 81 9.36 -5.90 -2.79
CA ALA A 81 10.66 -5.88 -3.44
C ALA A 81 11.04 -4.48 -3.94
N GLN A 82 10.10 -3.75 -4.55
CA GLN A 82 10.33 -2.38 -5.00
C GLN A 82 10.49 -1.41 -3.83
N THR A 83 9.72 -1.57 -2.75
CA THR A 83 9.90 -0.74 -1.54
C THR A 83 11.24 -1.00 -0.87
N ARG A 84 11.72 -2.25 -0.82
CA ARG A 84 13.06 -2.60 -0.32
C ARG A 84 14.15 -1.85 -1.08
N GLY A 85 14.04 -1.79 -2.40
CA GLY A 85 15.00 -1.09 -3.26
C GLY A 85 15.10 0.42 -3.04
N THR A 86 14.23 1.02 -2.21
CA THR A 86 14.29 2.46 -1.91
C THR A 86 15.31 2.84 -0.84
N GLY A 87 15.73 1.89 0.00
CA GLY A 87 16.60 2.16 1.14
C GLY A 87 15.94 2.86 2.33
N ILE A 88 14.65 3.23 2.24
CA ILE A 88 13.95 4.01 3.28
C ILE A 88 13.88 3.24 4.60
N TYR A 89 13.85 1.91 4.53
CA TYR A 89 13.60 1.02 5.66
C TYR A 89 14.76 0.04 5.92
N ASP A 90 15.97 0.29 5.40
CA ASP A 90 17.11 -0.65 5.46
C ASP A 90 17.52 -1.05 6.88
N ASN A 91 17.26 -0.19 7.86
CA ASN A 91 17.56 -0.46 9.28
C ASN A 91 16.46 -1.25 9.99
N SER A 92 15.42 -1.69 9.27
CA SER A 92 14.24 -2.36 9.82
C SER A 92 14.06 -3.76 9.24
N LYS A 93 13.38 -4.64 9.98
CA LYS A 93 12.89 -5.90 9.43
C LYS A 93 11.54 -5.66 8.78
N GLU A 94 11.49 -5.78 7.46
CA GLU A 94 10.24 -5.73 6.71
C GLU A 94 9.27 -6.82 7.17
N ILE A 95 7.97 -6.49 7.14
CA ILE A 95 6.91 -7.42 7.45
C ILE A 95 6.28 -7.90 6.15
N PHE A 96 6.41 -9.19 5.86
CA PHE A 96 5.70 -9.84 4.77
C PHE A 96 4.86 -10.98 5.31
N LYS A 97 3.53 -10.79 5.38
CA LYS A 97 2.68 -11.72 6.12
C LYS A 97 1.27 -11.84 5.56
N TRP A 98 0.74 -13.06 5.59
CA TRP A 98 -0.69 -13.27 5.50
C TRP A 98 -1.41 -12.66 6.71
N HIS A 99 -2.48 -11.90 6.48
CA HIS A 99 -3.33 -11.39 7.55
C HIS A 99 -4.77 -11.22 7.06
N TYR A 100 -5.77 -11.45 7.92
CA TYR A 100 -7.18 -11.37 7.56
C TYR A 100 -7.77 -9.96 7.67
N TYR A 101 -7.12 -8.97 7.03
CA TYR A 101 -7.63 -7.60 7.00
C TYR A 101 -8.86 -7.47 6.10
N PHE A 102 -9.78 -6.59 6.50
CA PHE A 102 -11.10 -6.49 5.87
C PHE A 102 -11.04 -6.25 4.35
N MET A 103 -10.15 -5.38 3.87
CA MET A 103 -10.01 -5.13 2.43
C MET A 103 -9.25 -6.26 1.74
N ALA A 104 -8.18 -6.75 2.36
CA ALA A 104 -7.28 -7.74 1.78
C ALA A 104 -7.93 -9.11 1.54
N ARG A 105 -9.03 -9.42 2.24
CA ARG A 105 -9.83 -10.64 2.03
C ARG A 105 -10.81 -10.57 0.85
N SER A 106 -10.95 -9.42 0.19
CA SER A 106 -11.80 -9.31 -1.00
C SER A 106 -11.31 -10.27 -2.08
N SER A 107 -12.24 -11.00 -2.70
CA SER A 107 -11.90 -11.99 -3.72
C SER A 107 -12.05 -11.49 -5.16
N VAL A 108 -12.43 -10.23 -5.35
CA VAL A 108 -12.77 -9.66 -6.68
C VAL A 108 -11.52 -9.41 -7.53
N CYS A 109 -10.41 -9.06 -6.89
CA CYS A 109 -9.13 -8.76 -7.52
C CYS A 109 -7.99 -8.97 -6.51
N PRO A 110 -6.72 -9.03 -6.93
CA PRO A 110 -5.59 -8.95 -6.03
C PRO A 110 -5.70 -7.71 -5.12
N VAL A 111 -5.63 -7.92 -3.80
CA VAL A 111 -5.63 -6.83 -2.83
C VAL A 111 -4.38 -6.90 -1.96
N VAL A 112 -3.59 -5.84 -1.99
CA VAL A 112 -2.40 -5.67 -1.14
C VAL A 112 -2.66 -4.56 -0.14
N LEU A 113 -2.35 -4.82 1.13
CA LEU A 113 -2.34 -3.80 2.16
C LEU A 113 -0.90 -3.47 2.52
N THR A 114 -0.54 -2.19 2.46
CA THR A 114 0.79 -1.70 2.81
C THR A 114 0.76 -0.90 4.09
N GLU A 115 1.72 -1.15 4.98
CA GLU A 115 2.00 -0.35 6.16
C GLU A 115 3.31 0.42 5.94
N ASN A 116 3.22 1.74 5.76
CA ASN A 116 4.31 2.58 5.23
C ASN A 116 5.18 3.25 6.30
N GLY A 117 5.53 2.47 7.33
CA GLY A 117 6.17 2.94 8.56
C GLY A 117 5.21 2.93 9.75
N PHE A 118 5.76 3.00 10.95
CA PHE A 118 5.04 3.08 12.22
C PHE A 118 4.91 4.53 12.68
N ILE A 119 3.69 5.04 12.82
CA ILE A 119 3.43 6.38 13.38
C ILE A 119 3.97 6.51 14.82
N SER A 120 4.02 5.40 15.55
CA SER A 120 4.55 5.37 16.93
C SER A 120 6.08 5.42 17.02
N ASN A 121 6.80 5.22 15.91
CA ASN A 121 8.26 5.27 15.89
C ASN A 121 8.75 6.65 15.37
N PRO A 122 9.63 7.35 16.10
CA PRO A 122 10.09 8.68 15.71
C PRO A 122 10.76 8.75 14.33
N THR A 123 11.61 7.77 13.98
CA THR A 123 12.32 7.74 12.70
C THR A 123 11.36 7.56 11.52
N ASP A 124 10.41 6.62 11.65
CA ASP A 124 9.37 6.43 10.65
C ASP A 124 8.44 7.64 10.58
N PHE A 125 8.06 8.23 11.72
CA PHE A 125 7.20 9.40 11.76
C PHE A 125 7.80 10.60 11.01
N GLU A 126 9.10 10.86 11.15
CA GLU A 126 9.79 11.86 10.32
C GLU A 126 9.74 11.48 8.84
N SER A 127 9.94 10.20 8.50
CA SER A 127 9.78 9.73 7.11
C SER A 127 8.35 9.87 6.57
N ILE A 128 7.33 9.76 7.41
CA ILE A 128 5.92 9.85 7.03
C ILE A 128 5.53 11.31 6.73
N LYS A 129 6.14 12.27 7.41
CA LYS A 129 5.92 13.70 7.15
C LYS A 129 6.68 14.23 5.94
N ASP A 130 7.79 13.60 5.58
CA ASP A 130 8.67 14.04 4.50
C ASP A 130 8.06 13.81 3.10
N ASP A 131 7.88 14.88 2.32
CA ASP A 131 7.25 14.80 1.00
C ASP A 131 8.09 14.04 -0.03
N GLY A 132 9.42 14.18 0.03
CA GLY A 132 10.37 13.50 -0.85
C GLY A 132 10.33 11.99 -0.64
N LYS A 133 10.36 11.54 0.61
CA LYS A 133 10.22 10.12 0.99
C LYS A 133 8.84 9.59 0.63
N ASN A 134 7.77 10.35 0.82
CA ASN A 134 6.45 9.94 0.33
C ASN A 134 6.40 9.77 -1.20
N THR A 135 7.11 10.61 -1.95
CA THR A 135 7.23 10.49 -3.41
C THR A 135 8.04 9.24 -3.80
N LEU A 136 9.12 8.94 -3.08
CA LEU A 136 9.90 7.71 -3.27
C LEU A 136 9.06 6.45 -2.97
N LYS A 137 8.33 6.43 -1.84
CA LYS A 137 7.40 5.35 -1.48
C LYS A 137 6.34 5.14 -2.57
N ALA A 138 5.72 6.22 -3.06
CA ALA A 138 4.70 6.15 -4.10
C ALA A 138 5.25 5.55 -5.41
N LYS A 139 6.43 5.98 -5.85
CA LYS A 139 7.11 5.43 -7.04
C LYS A 139 7.41 3.95 -6.89
N ALA A 140 7.91 3.53 -5.73
CA ALA A 140 8.22 2.13 -5.46
C ALA A 140 6.95 1.26 -5.48
N ILE A 141 5.89 1.69 -4.82
CA ILE A 141 4.60 0.98 -4.81
C ILE A 141 4.03 0.89 -6.23
N ALA A 142 4.01 1.99 -7.00
CA ALA A 142 3.53 1.99 -8.38
C ALA A 142 4.34 1.06 -9.28
N ARG A 143 5.68 1.07 -9.17
CA ARG A 143 6.55 0.12 -9.87
C ARG A 143 6.28 -1.33 -9.48
N GLY A 144 6.06 -1.61 -8.20
CA GLY A 144 5.76 -2.97 -7.75
C GLY A 144 4.43 -3.48 -8.32
N ILE A 145 3.44 -2.59 -8.45
CA ILE A 145 2.18 -2.92 -9.13
C ILE A 145 2.42 -3.18 -10.63
N ALA A 146 3.20 -2.34 -11.30
CA ALA A 146 3.54 -2.53 -12.71
C ALA A 146 4.31 -3.83 -12.96
N ASP A 147 5.30 -4.14 -12.12
CA ASP A 147 6.07 -5.39 -12.19
C ASP A 147 5.19 -6.62 -12.00
N TYR A 148 4.22 -6.55 -11.09
CA TYR A 148 3.22 -7.61 -10.93
C TYR A 148 2.47 -7.86 -12.24
N PHE A 149 1.94 -6.81 -12.89
CA PHE A 149 1.24 -6.93 -14.17
C PHE A 149 2.13 -7.49 -15.28
N ASN A 150 3.37 -7.00 -15.40
CA ASN A 150 4.34 -7.53 -16.37
C ASN A 150 4.67 -9.01 -16.14
N SER A 151 4.55 -9.50 -14.90
CA SER A 151 4.86 -10.89 -14.55
C SER A 151 3.76 -11.91 -14.85
N ILE A 152 2.58 -11.45 -15.27
CA ILE A 152 1.39 -12.28 -15.53
C ILE A 152 0.86 -12.12 -16.97
N GLN A 153 1.58 -11.37 -17.80
CA GLN A 153 1.35 -11.27 -19.24
C GLN A 153 1.94 -12.48 -19.98
#